data_AF-A0A0A2VQX2-F1
#
_entry.id   AF-A0A0A2VQX2-F1
#
_cell.length_a   1.000
_cell.length_b   1.000
_cell.length_c   1.000
_cell.angle_alpha   90.00
_cell.angle_beta   90.00
_cell.angle_gamma   90.00
#
_symmetry.space_group_name_H-M   'P 1'
#
loop_
_entity.id
_entity.type
_entity.pdbx_description
1 polymer ?
#
loop_
_entity_poly.entity_id
_entity_poly.type
_entity_poly.pdbx_seq_one_letter_code
_entity_poly.pdbx_strand_id
1 'polypeptide(L)'
;MSEPPPNYKTPPFPSLNVHTLSDETGNKIYTLYHIGDIWRFTVVWTVIVYALFHMGAVMVAFMTHGFKRRSWKLLWLAPIVYLSVAGLEAVLSGSIVGLVYVLATLERIMLRGGVIEVLESPG
;
A
#
# COMPACT_ATOMS: atom_id res chain seq x y z
N MET A 1 4.36 0.63 18.64
CA MET A 1 4.92 -0.27 17.61
C MET A 1 6.09 -0.99 18.24
N SER A 2 6.23 -2.30 17.99
CA SER A 2 7.33 -3.11 18.50
C SER A 2 8.67 -2.50 18.06
N GLU A 3 9.64 -2.43 18.96
CA GLU A 3 10.97 -1.93 18.60
C GLU A 3 11.63 -2.89 17.59
N PRO A 4 12.26 -2.37 16.52
CA PRO A 4 12.99 -3.20 15.59
C PRO A 4 14.20 -3.84 16.28
N PRO A 5 14.62 -5.04 15.86
CA PRO A 5 15.81 -5.68 16.40
C PRO A 5 17.06 -4.80 16.17
N PRO A 6 18.09 -4.92 17.05
CA PRO A 6 19.35 -4.22 16.86
C PRO A 6 19.93 -4.56 15.47
N ASN A 7 20.33 -3.54 14.71
CA ASN A 7 20.80 -3.62 13.31
C ASN A 7 19.73 -3.88 12.23
N TYR A 8 18.45 -3.63 12.51
CA TYR A 8 17.43 -3.60 11.46
C TYR A 8 17.78 -2.60 10.36
N LYS A 9 17.70 -3.04 9.10
CA LYS A 9 17.77 -2.17 7.93
C LYS A 9 16.57 -2.42 7.04
N THR A 10 15.90 -1.34 6.64
CA THR A 10 14.80 -1.41 5.68
C THR A 10 15.31 -2.00 4.37
N PRO A 11 14.65 -3.05 3.82
CA PRO A 11 15.05 -3.63 2.55
C PRO A 11 14.88 -2.62 1.39
N PRO A 12 15.73 -2.68 0.35
CA PRO A 12 15.65 -1.77 -0.78
C PRO A 12 14.36 -2.00 -1.60
N PHE A 13 13.66 -0.92 -1.91
CA PHE A 13 12.46 -0.95 -2.75
C PHE A 13 12.83 -1.04 -4.25
N PRO A 14 12.13 -1.78 -5.13
CA PRO A 14 10.96 -2.66 -4.92
C PRO A 14 11.38 -4.12 -4.67
N SER A 15 11.62 -4.51 -3.41
CA SER A 15 11.84 -5.93 -3.09
C SER A 15 10.50 -6.67 -3.01
N LEU A 16 10.29 -7.66 -3.87
CA LEU A 16 9.24 -8.67 -3.70
C LEU A 16 9.74 -9.71 -2.69
N ASN A 17 9.71 -9.37 -1.41
CA ASN A 17 10.07 -10.34 -0.38
C ASN A 17 8.78 -10.97 0.16
N VAL A 18 8.43 -12.15 -0.34
CA VAL A 18 7.28 -12.92 0.13
C VAL A 18 7.42 -13.36 1.61
N HIS A 19 8.65 -13.37 2.13
CA HIS A 19 8.92 -13.63 3.56
C HIS A 19 8.58 -12.43 4.47
N THR A 20 8.27 -11.25 3.93
CA THR A 20 7.84 -10.08 4.74
C THR A 20 6.37 -10.14 5.13
N LEU A 21 5.56 -10.97 4.46
CA LEU A 21 4.12 -11.09 4.69
C LEU A 21 3.82 -11.92 5.94
N SER A 22 4.62 -12.96 6.18
CA SER A 22 4.64 -13.76 7.40
C SER A 22 6.07 -14.17 7.70
N ASP A 23 6.80 -13.33 8.44
CA ASP A 23 8.10 -13.72 8.97
C ASP A 23 7.87 -14.58 10.22
N GLU A 24 7.85 -15.90 10.03
CA GLU A 24 7.81 -16.90 11.12
C GLU A 24 9.16 -17.00 11.85
N THR A 25 10.22 -16.37 11.34
CA THR A 25 11.51 -16.34 12.01
C THR A 25 11.38 -15.53 13.31
N GLY A 26 11.81 -16.08 14.45
CA GLY A 26 11.64 -15.47 15.77
C GLY A 26 12.18 -14.03 15.91
N ASN A 27 13.04 -13.59 14.98
CA ASN A 27 13.63 -12.25 14.97
C ASN A 27 12.94 -11.24 14.05
N LYS A 28 11.89 -11.62 13.28
CA LYS A 28 11.06 -10.71 12.45
C LYS A 28 11.86 -9.72 11.59
N ILE A 29 13.03 -10.12 11.11
CA ILE A 29 14.05 -9.26 10.49
C ILE A 29 13.54 -8.68 9.16
N TYR A 30 12.58 -9.36 8.52
CA TYR A 30 12.01 -8.96 7.24
C TYR A 30 10.71 -8.17 7.38
N THR A 31 10.24 -7.91 8.61
CA THR A 31 9.03 -7.09 8.81
C THR A 31 9.33 -5.61 8.57
N LEU A 32 8.40 -4.88 7.94
CA LEU A 32 8.47 -3.42 7.87
C LEU A 32 7.97 -2.83 9.19
N TYR A 33 8.87 -2.17 9.94
CA TYR A 33 8.54 -1.59 11.25
C TYR A 33 8.08 -0.13 11.16
N HIS A 34 8.56 0.61 10.15
CA HIS A 34 8.24 2.02 9.99
C HIS A 34 6.98 2.22 9.15
N ILE A 35 6.04 3.00 9.67
CA ILE A 35 4.75 3.27 9.00
C ILE A 35 4.91 3.89 7.60
N GLY A 36 5.90 4.77 7.44
CA GLY A 36 6.18 5.39 6.14
C GLY A 36 6.66 4.39 5.09
N ASP A 37 7.42 3.38 5.50
CA ASP A 37 7.92 2.35 4.59
C ASP A 37 6.79 1.39 4.19
N ILE A 38 5.90 1.04 5.13
CA ILE A 38 4.69 0.25 4.85
C ILE A 38 3.81 0.97 3.82
N TRP A 39 3.57 2.26 4.02
CA TRP A 39 2.74 3.06 3.13
C TRP A 39 3.34 3.17 1.73
N ARG A 40 4.65 3.44 1.60
CA ARG A 40 5.33 3.48 0.30
C ARG A 40 5.27 2.12 -0.39
N PHE A 41 5.46 1.05 0.37
CA PHE A 41 5.42 -0.30 -0.15
C PHE A 41 4.06 -0.64 -0.74
N THR A 42 2.96 -0.40 -0.01
CA THR A 42 1.61 -0.73 -0.46
C THR A 42 1.16 0.15 -1.63
N VAL A 43 1.49 1.44 -1.62
CA VAL A 43 1.14 2.36 -2.71
C VAL A 43 1.86 1.97 -4.00
N VAL A 44 3.18 1.76 -3.94
CA VAL A 44 3.93 1.47 -5.16
C VAL A 44 3.60 0.08 -5.72
N TRP A 45 3.37 -0.93 -4.88
CA TRP A 45 2.88 -2.24 -5.35
C TRP A 45 1.50 -2.15 -5.98
N THR A 46 0.58 -1.37 -5.41
CA THR A 46 -0.74 -1.12 -6.03
C THR A 46 -0.59 -0.51 -7.41
N VAL A 47 0.28 0.51 -7.56
CA VAL A 47 0.56 1.15 -8.84
C VAL A 47 1.15 0.16 -9.85
N ILE A 48 2.10 -0.68 -9.43
CA ILE A 48 2.72 -1.70 -10.30
C ILE A 48 1.67 -2.70 -10.80
N VAL A 49 0.86 -3.27 -9.89
CA VAL A 49 -0.16 -4.27 -10.24
C VAL A 49 -1.21 -3.67 -11.18
N TYR A 50 -1.69 -2.46 -10.88
CA TYR A 50 -2.65 -1.77 -11.74
C TYR A 50 -2.05 -1.45 -13.11
N ALA A 51 -0.80 -0.96 -13.16
CA ALA A 51 -0.13 -0.69 -14.41
C ALA A 51 -0.01 -1.96 -15.28
N LEU A 52 0.36 -3.11 -14.69
CA LEU A 52 0.46 -4.38 -15.40
C LEU A 52 -0.91 -4.87 -15.92
N PHE A 53 -1.96 -4.77 -15.10
CA PHE A 53 -3.31 -5.18 -15.51
C PHE A 53 -3.84 -4.33 -16.67
N HIS A 54 -3.69 -3.01 -16.58
CA HIS A 54 -4.12 -2.09 -17.62
C HIS A 54 -3.26 -2.18 -18.87
N MET A 55 -1.98 -2.54 -18.75
CA MET A 55 -1.12 -2.84 -19.90
C MET A 55 -1.67 -4.01 -20.72
N GLY A 56 -2.24 -5.03 -20.06
CA GLY A 56 -2.96 -6.12 -20.73
C GLY A 56 -4.17 -5.62 -21.53
N ALA A 57 -4.99 -4.75 -20.94
CA ALA A 57 -6.13 -4.13 -21.64
C ALA A 57 -5.69 -3.28 -22.83
N VAL A 58 -4.59 -2.52 -22.69
CA VAL A 58 -3.97 -1.77 -23.79
C VAL A 58 -3.49 -2.71 -24.88
N MET A 59 -2.83 -3.83 -24.54
CA MET A 59 -2.34 -4.81 -25.50
C MET A 59 -3.47 -5.47 -26.30
N VAL A 60 -4.56 -5.85 -25.62
CA VAL A 60 -5.80 -6.36 -26.26
C VAL A 60 -6.43 -5.29 -27.16
N ALA A 61 -6.48 -4.04 -26.71
CA ALA A 61 -6.97 -2.93 -27.52
C ALA A 61 -6.11 -2.70 -28.77
N PHE A 62 -4.78 -2.76 -28.65
CA PHE A 62 -3.85 -2.66 -29.78
C PHE A 62 -4.00 -3.81 -30.78
N MET A 63 -4.16 -5.05 -30.31
CA MET A 63 -4.41 -6.21 -31.17
C MET A 63 -5.76 -6.12 -31.88
N THR A 64 -6.80 -5.65 -31.18
CA THR A 64 -8.17 -5.56 -31.72
C THR A 64 -8.34 -4.37 -32.67
N HIS A 65 -7.64 -3.24 -32.43
CA HIS A 65 -7.64 -2.05 -33.29
C HIS A 65 -6.48 -2.00 -34.29
N GLY A 66 -6.00 -3.17 -34.75
CA GLY A 66 -4.91 -3.30 -35.71
C GLY A 66 -4.87 -2.23 -36.81
N PHE A 67 -3.71 -1.59 -36.94
CA PHE A 67 -3.17 -0.96 -38.15
C PHE A 67 -3.92 0.18 -38.85
N LYS A 68 -5.06 0.69 -38.35
CA LYS A 68 -5.63 1.94 -38.88
C LYS A 68 -5.00 3.16 -38.19
N ARG A 69 -4.03 3.78 -38.88
CA ARG A 69 -3.24 4.98 -38.47
C ARG A 69 -4.04 6.19 -37.94
N ARG A 70 -5.38 6.18 -38.02
CA ARG A 70 -6.24 7.33 -37.72
C ARG A 70 -6.61 7.47 -36.24
N SER A 71 -6.43 6.45 -35.42
CA SER A 71 -6.79 6.47 -33.99
C SER A 71 -5.61 6.53 -33.01
N TRP A 72 -4.41 6.93 -33.46
CA TRP A 72 -3.21 6.97 -32.60
C TRP A 72 -3.35 7.88 -31.37
N LYS A 73 -4.11 8.99 -31.49
CA LYS A 73 -4.40 9.87 -30.34
C LYS A 73 -5.34 9.22 -29.31
N LEU A 74 -6.31 8.42 -29.77
CA LEU A 74 -7.20 7.63 -28.91
C LEU A 74 -6.46 6.48 -28.21
N LEU A 75 -5.47 5.89 -28.89
CA LEU A 75 -4.59 4.86 -28.31
C LEU A 75 -3.72 5.40 -27.17
N TRP A 76 -3.28 6.67 -27.23
CA TRP A 76 -2.54 7.32 -26.14
C TRP A 76 -3.44 7.83 -25.01
N LEU A 77 -4.71 8.13 -25.29
CA LEU A 77 -5.66 8.60 -24.29
C LEU A 77 -5.99 7.51 -23.26
N ALA A 78 -6.13 6.25 -23.71
CA ALA A 78 -6.44 5.12 -22.84
C ALA A 78 -5.42 4.93 -21.69
N PRO A 79 -4.11 4.77 -21.93
CA PRO A 79 -3.13 4.60 -20.85
C PRO A 79 -3.05 5.83 -19.94
N ILE A 80 -3.19 7.04 -20.47
CA ILE A 80 -3.17 8.28 -19.66
C ILE A 80 -4.35 8.31 -18.69
N VAL A 81 -5.56 8.03 -19.17
CA VAL A 81 -6.77 8.01 -18.34
C VAL A 81 -6.67 6.92 -17.29
N TYR A 82 -6.26 5.70 -17.67
CA TYR A 82 -6.15 4.60 -16.72
C TYR A 82 -5.07 4.82 -15.66
N LEU A 83 -3.90 5.37 -16.03
CA LEU A 83 -2.86 5.75 -15.06
C LEU A 83 -3.34 6.87 -14.13
N SER A 84 -4.12 7.82 -14.63
CA SER A 84 -4.67 8.91 -13.82
C SER A 84 -5.69 8.39 -12.81
N VAL A 85 -6.60 7.51 -13.24
CA VAL A 85 -7.59 6.86 -12.36
C VAL A 85 -6.89 5.99 -11.33
N ALA A 86 -5.93 5.17 -11.73
CA ALA A 86 -5.16 4.34 -10.81
C ALA A 86 -4.39 5.18 -9.77
N GLY A 87 -3.80 6.30 -10.17
CA GLY A 87 -3.16 7.23 -9.24
C GLY A 87 -4.15 7.84 -8.25
N LEU A 88 -5.34 8.23 -8.72
CA LEU A 88 -6.39 8.78 -7.86
C LEU A 88 -6.88 7.74 -6.84
N GLU A 89 -7.16 6.51 -7.29
CA GLU A 89 -7.58 5.41 -6.42
C GLU A 89 -6.50 5.02 -5.42
N ALA A 90 -5.22 5.04 -5.82
CA ALA A 90 -4.11 4.74 -4.92
C ALA A 90 -4.01 5.77 -3.78
N VAL A 91 -4.19 7.06 -4.08
CA VAL A 91 -4.19 8.13 -3.06
C VAL A 91 -5.40 7.97 -2.12
N LEU A 92 -6.59 7.72 -2.65
CA LEU A 92 -7.81 7.55 -1.85
C LEU A 92 -7.73 6.31 -0.95
N SER A 93 -7.39 5.16 -1.51
CA SER A 93 -7.26 3.90 -0.79
C SER A 93 -6.17 3.98 0.28
N GLY A 94 -4.99 4.51 -0.06
CA GLY A 94 -3.89 4.69 0.88
C GLY A 94 -4.24 5.65 2.03
N SER A 95 -5.01 6.69 1.76
CA SER A 95 -5.46 7.65 2.79
C SER A 95 -6.49 7.01 3.74
N ILE A 96 -7.44 6.25 3.21
CA ILE A 96 -8.48 5.58 4.02
C ILE A 96 -7.86 4.53 4.93
N VAL A 97 -6.97 3.67 4.39
CA VAL A 97 -6.30 2.63 5.20
C VAL A 97 -5.45 3.26 6.30
N GLY A 98 -4.72 4.35 6.00
CA GLY A 98 -3.94 5.08 7.00
C GLY A 98 -4.80 5.67 8.11
N LEU A 99 -5.94 6.26 7.77
CA LEU A 99 -6.88 6.83 8.74
C LEU A 99 -7.49 5.76 9.64
N VAL A 100 -7.95 4.63 9.06
CA VAL A 100 -8.51 3.51 9.81
C VAL A 100 -7.50 2.94 10.81
N TYR A 101 -6.23 2.84 10.42
CA TYR A 101 -5.18 2.36 11.30
C TYR A 101 -4.92 3.30 12.48
N VAL A 102 -4.88 4.61 12.23
CA VAL A 102 -4.75 5.64 13.29
C VAL A 102 -5.94 5.58 14.24
N LEU A 103 -7.16 5.55 13.72
CA LEU A 103 -8.38 5.53 14.53
C LEU A 103 -8.44 4.28 15.41
N ALA A 104 -8.17 3.10 14.84
CA ALA A 104 -8.14 1.84 15.58
C ALA A 104 -7.04 1.82 16.67
N THR A 105 -5.94 2.55 16.45
CA THR A 105 -4.87 2.70 17.45
C THR A 105 -5.31 3.64 18.58
N LEU A 106 -5.98 4.74 18.27
CA LEU A 106 -6.51 5.68 19.25
C LEU A 106 -7.58 5.05 20.13
N GLU A 107 -8.50 4.27 19.55
CA GLU A 107 -9.49 3.51 20.33
C GLU A 107 -8.81 2.55 21.32
N ARG A 108 -7.77 1.82 20.88
CA ARG A 108 -7.03 0.91 21.76
C ARG A 108 -6.31 1.64 22.88
N ILE A 109 -5.81 2.86 22.65
CA ILE A 109 -5.16 3.68 23.68
C ILE A 109 -6.20 4.25 24.65
N MET A 110 -7.33 4.77 24.17
CA MET A 110 -8.43 5.27 25.01
C MET A 110 -9.05 4.18 25.87
N LEU A 111 -9.27 2.97 25.32
CA LEU A 111 -9.76 1.83 26.10
C LEU A 111 -8.77 1.40 27.18
N ARG A 112 -7.46 1.44 26.89
CA ARG A 112 -6.43 1.16 27.89
C ARG A 112 -6.30 2.28 28.93
N GLY A 113 -6.46 3.55 28.51
CA GLY A 113 -6.42 4.74 29.33
C GLY A 113 -7.61 4.86 30.30
N GLY A 114 -8.81 4.59 29.83
CA GLY A 114 -10.01 4.56 30.67
C GLY A 114 -9.99 3.40 31.67
N VAL A 115 -9.40 2.25 31.30
CA VAL A 115 -9.22 1.13 32.25
C VAL A 115 -8.26 1.50 33.37
N ILE A 116 -7.16 2.21 33.11
CA ILE A 116 -6.21 2.61 34.16
C ILE A 116 -6.78 3.71 35.07
N GLU A 117 -7.53 4.68 34.56
CA GLU A 117 -8.19 5.69 35.42
C GLU A 117 -9.27 5.09 36.34
N VAL A 118 -10.02 4.08 35.87
CA VAL A 118 -11.01 3.36 36.70
C VAL A 118 -10.33 2.59 37.84
N LEU A 119 -9.10 2.11 37.64
CA LEU A 119 -8.34 1.39 38.66
C LEU A 119 -7.64 2.33 39.65
N GLU A 120 -7.39 3.58 39.26
CA GLU A 120 -6.67 4.58 40.08
C GLU A 120 -7.63 5.54 40.82
N SER A 121 -8.93 5.48 40.54
CA SER A 121 -9.95 6.25 41.28
C SER A 121 -10.00 5.78 42.75
N PRO A 122 -9.62 6.64 43.71
CA PRO A 122 -9.68 6.28 45.13
C PRO A 122 -11.15 6.23 45.54
N GLY A 123 -11.59 5.06 46.02
CA GLY A 123 -12.89 4.86 46.66
C GLY A 123 -12.95 5.44 48.07
#